data_AF-A0A3Q8IB06-F1
#
_entry.id   AF-A0A3Q8IB06-F1
#
_cell.length_a   1.000
_cell.length_b   1.000
_cell.length_c   1.000
_cell.angle_alpha   90.00
_cell.angle_beta   90.00
_cell.angle_gamma   90.00
#
_symmetry.space_group_name_H-M   'P 1'
#
loop_
_entity.id
_entity.type
_entity.pdbx_description
1 polymer ?
#
loop_
_entity_poly.entity_id
_entity_poly.type
_entity_poly.pdbx_seq_one_letter_code
_entity_poly.pdbx_strand_id
1 'polypeptide(L)'
;MIQFPRFMSAFVPPRPEPLPAPAGNAPTLQPAPQPRPFGPVSAFDSTPVPASNLHTERLGDGSANCLEKAVGLARPGDSIVLMRDASDGVGHALVRRPDGSVVDPNHPTVRYETLGQWQAMHPRYSQPVPVPASKMQQVLSTPPGPQREALIQKLGLSGVADRQVADGERWATPKTEGNLNVRSGPDTTYADIGDQWPGDAMQVLEQEGSWLKVKLKDGSEGWVYEPLTKATEAPPPPPPPYESPIPRWMANGTCPPDIEMHVWNALPKESRAESIQTAREKVVAENWPMPEFDVNGPPPASVDSLVWDHLPPEGKESLFRQEWQAAVREQTALIFNGVPEGGAVAEHPFLGVDSSLGNGQVGEWLDNALQVGSAAQYIDLEKALGPGWRQIHYNLCGPLAVGASLGMSPKEALTAFAATSAGILNGGGTTTATPLETVYEARGWTTGYTSGAASMPAPEDMARMLEDGKALIALVNIDTKGADGMLSLFDDSTKAVAHWVNVRAVEDNGKGGWTVRVYNPFENREEIYSWEDFEASWGKNGGLVPSTEVEGEFVFRFNAGHGLLVATPPPPDAATSP
;
A
#
# COMPACT_ATOMS: atom_id res chain seq x y z
N MET A 1 5.23 46.37 16.22
CA MET A 1 4.01 47.18 15.96
C MET A 1 3.55 46.82 14.56
N ILE A 2 2.23 46.70 14.35
CA ILE A 2 1.49 46.08 13.22
C ILE A 2 1.09 44.62 13.52
N GLN A 3 -0.06 44.51 14.22
CA GLN A 3 -0.96 43.36 14.22
C GLN A 3 -1.99 43.55 13.10
N PHE A 4 -2.48 42.46 12.49
CA PHE A 4 -3.82 42.32 11.89
C PHE A 4 -4.11 40.83 11.57
N PRO A 5 -5.38 40.37 11.40
CA PRO A 5 -6.07 39.62 12.45
C PRO A 5 -6.59 38.22 12.04
N ARG A 6 -7.03 37.45 13.06
CA ARG A 6 -7.84 36.22 12.97
C ARG A 6 -9.20 36.48 12.29
N PHE A 7 -9.60 35.59 11.38
CA PHE A 7 -10.98 35.52 10.89
C PHE A 7 -11.74 34.35 11.51
N MET A 8 -13.00 34.63 11.84
CA MET A 8 -13.96 33.80 12.55
C MET A 8 -14.63 32.75 11.66
N SER A 9 -14.98 31.62 12.26
CA SER A 9 -15.86 30.58 11.70
C SER A 9 -17.28 31.09 11.51
N ALA A 10 -17.85 30.86 10.33
CA ALA A 10 -19.26 31.12 10.05
C ALA A 10 -20.14 29.98 10.61
N PHE A 11 -21.10 30.35 11.45
CA PHE A 11 -22.19 29.50 11.93
C PHE A 11 -23.13 29.11 10.76
N VAL A 12 -23.38 27.82 10.58
CA VAL A 12 -24.44 27.28 9.70
C VAL A 12 -25.58 26.76 10.60
N PRO A 13 -26.84 27.18 10.41
CA PRO A 13 -27.96 26.66 11.20
C PRO A 13 -28.32 25.21 10.80
N PRO A 14 -28.88 24.40 11.72
CA PRO A 14 -29.20 23.00 11.45
C PRO A 14 -30.36 22.85 10.45
N ARG A 15 -30.24 21.82 9.60
CA ARG A 15 -31.24 21.38 8.61
C ARG A 15 -32.47 20.78 9.33
N PRO A 16 -33.71 21.10 8.93
CA PRO A 16 -34.91 20.51 9.52
C PRO A 16 -35.08 19.02 9.16
N GLU A 17 -35.62 18.25 10.11
CA GLU A 17 -35.91 16.82 9.98
C GLU A 17 -36.90 16.50 8.83
N PRO A 18 -36.78 15.33 8.17
CA PRO A 18 -37.75 14.90 7.17
C PRO A 18 -39.08 14.45 7.80
N LEU A 19 -40.18 14.86 7.17
CA LEU A 19 -41.55 14.48 7.55
C LEU A 19 -41.80 12.96 7.34
N PRO A 20 -42.65 12.34 8.18
CA PRO A 20 -43.00 10.92 8.04
C PRO A 20 -43.91 10.67 6.82
N ALA A 21 -43.69 9.54 6.14
CA ALA A 21 -44.45 9.10 4.99
C ALA A 21 -45.91 8.71 5.36
N PRO A 22 -46.92 9.03 4.53
CA PRO A 22 -48.31 8.69 4.80
C PRO A 22 -48.62 7.21 4.50
N ALA A 23 -49.41 6.60 5.38
CA ALA A 23 -49.94 5.25 5.23
C ALA A 23 -51.01 5.17 4.12
N GLY A 24 -50.89 4.20 3.21
CA GLY A 24 -51.87 3.97 2.14
C GLY A 24 -51.76 2.61 1.47
N ASN A 25 -52.59 1.67 1.92
CA ASN A 25 -53.27 0.56 1.24
C ASN A 25 -52.55 -0.25 0.15
N ALA A 26 -52.27 -1.53 0.50
CA ALA A 26 -51.88 -2.61 -0.41
C ALA A 26 -53.05 -3.16 -1.25
N PRO A 27 -52.81 -3.58 -2.51
CA PRO A 27 -53.63 -4.56 -3.20
C PRO A 27 -52.94 -5.93 -3.35
N THR A 28 -53.75 -6.95 -3.05
CA THR A 28 -53.59 -8.41 -3.20
C THR A 28 -52.69 -8.93 -4.33
N LEU A 29 -51.68 -9.75 -3.98
CA LEU A 29 -50.90 -10.60 -4.88
C LEU A 29 -51.65 -11.90 -5.20
N GLN A 30 -51.78 -12.24 -6.48
CA GLN A 30 -52.13 -13.58 -6.97
C GLN A 30 -50.96 -14.56 -6.79
N PRO A 31 -51.21 -15.87 -6.58
CA PRO A 31 -50.14 -16.85 -6.39
C PRO A 31 -49.39 -17.14 -7.70
N ALA A 32 -48.06 -17.09 -7.64
CA ALA A 32 -47.16 -17.42 -8.75
C ALA A 32 -47.09 -18.94 -9.03
N PRO A 33 -46.90 -19.37 -10.29
CA PRO A 33 -46.73 -20.79 -10.65
C PRO A 33 -45.35 -21.32 -10.23
N GLN A 34 -45.28 -22.63 -9.93
CA GLN A 34 -44.10 -23.31 -9.40
C GLN A 34 -42.90 -23.34 -10.38
N PRO A 35 -41.65 -23.33 -9.86
CA PRO A 35 -40.45 -23.35 -10.68
C PRO A 35 -40.17 -24.73 -11.30
N ARG A 36 -39.81 -24.75 -12.59
CA ARG A 36 -39.14 -25.89 -13.24
C ARG A 36 -37.63 -25.83 -12.93
N PRO A 37 -36.92 -26.97 -12.86
CA PRO A 37 -35.50 -26.98 -12.55
C PRO A 37 -34.68 -26.35 -13.69
N PHE A 38 -33.87 -25.35 -13.35
CA PHE A 38 -32.89 -24.73 -14.23
C PHE A 38 -31.68 -25.67 -14.42
N GLY A 39 -31.21 -25.82 -15.65
CA GLY A 39 -29.86 -26.32 -15.94
C GLY A 39 -28.80 -25.31 -15.48
N PRO A 40 -27.50 -25.67 -15.48
CA PRO A 40 -26.46 -24.80 -14.97
C PRO A 40 -26.38 -23.53 -15.83
N VAL A 41 -26.63 -22.39 -15.20
CA VAL A 41 -26.47 -21.06 -15.79
C VAL A 41 -24.99 -20.70 -15.67
N SER A 42 -24.32 -20.37 -16.77
CA SER A 42 -22.95 -19.85 -16.72
C SER A 42 -22.95 -18.52 -15.96
N ALA A 43 -21.93 -18.29 -15.13
CA ALA A 43 -21.73 -17.02 -14.43
C ALA A 43 -21.41 -15.84 -15.39
N PHE A 44 -21.33 -16.11 -16.69
CA PHE A 44 -21.06 -15.14 -17.75
C PHE A 44 -22.19 -15.04 -18.80
N ASP A 45 -23.43 -15.41 -18.48
CA ASP A 45 -24.57 -15.17 -19.38
C ASP A 45 -25.02 -13.68 -19.39
N SER A 46 -24.04 -12.78 -19.37
CA SER A 46 -24.17 -11.44 -19.95
C SER A 46 -23.51 -11.55 -21.32
N THR A 47 -24.30 -11.57 -22.39
CA THR A 47 -23.78 -11.20 -23.71
C THR A 47 -22.88 -9.97 -23.54
N PRO A 48 -21.65 -9.93 -24.11
CA PRO A 48 -20.81 -8.74 -24.03
C PRO A 48 -21.67 -7.53 -24.36
N VAL A 49 -21.68 -6.52 -23.49
CA VAL A 49 -22.51 -5.34 -23.69
C VAL A 49 -22.17 -4.81 -25.08
N PRO A 50 -23.13 -4.77 -26.02
CA PRO A 50 -22.81 -4.46 -27.40
C PRO A 50 -22.22 -3.05 -27.47
N ALA A 51 -21.16 -2.90 -28.25
CA ALA A 51 -20.54 -1.61 -28.50
C ALA A 51 -21.61 -0.59 -28.90
N SER A 52 -21.70 0.51 -28.16
CA SER A 52 -22.70 1.54 -28.35
C SER A 52 -22.04 2.84 -28.79
N ASN A 53 -22.85 3.79 -29.20
CA ASN A 53 -22.39 5.14 -29.54
C ASN A 53 -23.48 6.14 -29.17
N LEU A 54 -23.29 7.42 -29.53
CA LEU A 54 -24.26 8.45 -29.17
C LEU A 54 -25.64 8.18 -29.77
N HIS A 55 -25.74 7.47 -30.89
CA HIS A 55 -27.02 7.14 -31.51
C HIS A 55 -27.74 6.03 -30.75
N THR A 56 -27.02 4.99 -30.33
CA THR A 56 -27.62 3.72 -29.86
C THR A 56 -27.69 3.57 -28.35
N GLU A 57 -26.88 4.31 -27.59
CA GLU A 57 -26.73 4.12 -26.14
C GLU A 57 -28.01 4.36 -25.34
N ARG A 58 -28.28 3.52 -24.34
CA ARG A 58 -29.49 3.59 -23.50
C ARG A 58 -29.12 3.57 -22.02
N LEU A 59 -29.20 4.74 -21.38
CA LEU A 59 -28.94 4.86 -19.95
C LEU A 59 -29.96 4.05 -19.13
N GLY A 60 -29.48 3.27 -18.16
CA GLY A 60 -30.30 2.53 -17.20
C GLY A 60 -31.00 1.29 -17.77
N ASP A 61 -30.53 0.74 -18.88
CA ASP A 61 -31.10 -0.48 -19.49
C ASP A 61 -30.61 -1.80 -18.85
N GLY A 62 -29.74 -1.68 -17.84
CA GLY A 62 -29.15 -2.81 -17.12
C GLY A 62 -27.85 -3.35 -17.75
N SER A 63 -27.37 -2.74 -18.84
CA SER A 63 -26.15 -3.11 -19.56
C SER A 63 -25.19 -1.91 -19.67
N ALA A 64 -24.77 -1.36 -18.52
CA ALA A 64 -23.97 -0.14 -18.47
C ALA A 64 -22.54 -0.34 -18.99
N ASN A 65 -22.25 0.22 -20.17
CA ASN A 65 -20.88 0.29 -20.71
C ASN A 65 -20.10 1.51 -20.17
N CYS A 66 -18.85 1.68 -20.61
CA CYS A 66 -18.02 2.78 -20.10
C CYS A 66 -18.51 4.18 -20.51
N LEU A 67 -19.32 4.33 -21.56
CA LEU A 67 -19.95 5.61 -21.91
C LEU A 67 -21.01 6.01 -20.88
N GLU A 68 -21.89 5.08 -20.48
CA GLU A 68 -22.84 5.30 -19.38
C GLU A 68 -22.13 5.59 -18.05
N LYS A 69 -21.12 4.78 -17.69
CA LYS A 69 -20.33 4.99 -16.47
C LYS A 69 -19.62 6.34 -16.46
N ALA A 70 -19.04 6.76 -17.58
CA ALA A 70 -18.39 8.07 -17.72
C ALA A 70 -19.38 9.22 -17.50
N VAL A 71 -20.59 9.12 -18.09
CA VAL A 71 -21.64 10.13 -17.90
C VAL A 71 -22.13 10.17 -16.45
N GLY A 72 -22.26 9.01 -15.79
CA GLY A 72 -22.64 8.94 -14.37
C GLY A 72 -21.58 9.52 -13.42
N LEU A 73 -20.30 9.38 -13.77
CA LEU A 73 -19.17 9.85 -12.95
C LEU A 73 -18.83 11.34 -13.16
N ALA A 74 -19.18 11.89 -14.33
CA ALA A 74 -18.85 13.25 -14.70
C ALA A 74 -19.56 14.29 -13.81
N ARG A 75 -18.82 15.35 -13.45
CA ARG A 75 -19.31 16.52 -12.70
C ARG A 75 -19.47 17.73 -13.63
N PRO A 76 -20.23 18.77 -13.23
CA PRO A 76 -20.30 20.01 -13.99
C PRO A 76 -18.90 20.60 -14.26
N GLY A 77 -18.60 20.85 -15.54
CA GLY A 77 -17.29 21.34 -15.99
C GLY A 77 -16.38 20.25 -16.59
N ASP A 78 -16.68 18.97 -16.36
CA ASP A 78 -15.91 17.87 -16.92
C ASP A 78 -16.17 17.69 -18.43
N SER A 79 -15.24 16.99 -19.09
CA SER A 79 -15.39 16.52 -20.47
C SER A 79 -15.25 15.01 -20.53
N ILE A 80 -16.07 14.35 -21.34
CA ILE A 80 -15.94 12.93 -21.64
C ILE A 80 -15.04 12.79 -22.86
N VAL A 81 -13.93 12.06 -22.72
CA VAL A 81 -12.97 11.82 -23.79
C VAL A 81 -13.27 10.47 -24.42
N LEU A 82 -13.65 10.50 -25.70
CA LEU A 82 -13.86 9.28 -26.48
C LEU A 82 -12.54 8.89 -27.15
N MET A 83 -12.05 7.70 -26.81
CA MET A 83 -10.87 7.07 -27.40
C MET A 83 -11.27 6.18 -28.58
N ARG A 84 -10.31 5.79 -29.42
CA ARG A 84 -10.49 4.77 -30.46
C ARG A 84 -9.48 3.66 -30.26
N ASP A 85 -9.92 2.41 -30.23
CA ASP A 85 -9.02 1.26 -30.23
C ASP A 85 -8.49 1.03 -31.65
N ALA A 86 -7.18 0.81 -31.78
CA ALA A 86 -6.52 0.56 -33.06
C ALA A 86 -6.76 -0.86 -33.60
N SER A 87 -7.20 -1.80 -32.78
CA SER A 87 -7.35 -3.22 -33.13
C SER A 87 -8.70 -3.54 -33.79
N ASP A 88 -9.80 -3.07 -33.22
CA ASP A 88 -11.16 -3.37 -33.67
C ASP A 88 -12.01 -2.11 -33.97
N GLY A 89 -11.49 -0.92 -33.65
CA GLY A 89 -12.18 0.35 -33.85
C GLY A 89 -13.19 0.73 -32.75
N VAL A 90 -13.42 -0.15 -31.76
CA VAL A 90 -14.32 0.07 -30.63
C VAL A 90 -13.54 0.67 -29.47
N GLY A 91 -13.84 1.92 -29.15
CA GLY A 91 -13.10 2.72 -28.21
C GLY A 91 -13.47 2.56 -26.73
N HIS A 92 -12.94 3.48 -25.94
CA HIS A 92 -13.20 3.62 -24.50
C HIS A 92 -13.59 5.07 -24.17
N ALA A 93 -14.35 5.28 -23.11
CA ALA A 93 -14.76 6.61 -22.64
C ALA A 93 -14.12 6.93 -21.29
N LEU A 94 -13.53 8.12 -21.17
CA LEU A 94 -12.85 8.61 -19.96
C LEU A 94 -13.48 9.91 -19.47
N VAL A 95 -13.36 10.22 -18.19
CA VAL A 95 -13.76 11.52 -17.64
C VAL A 95 -12.52 12.39 -17.45
N ARG A 96 -12.45 13.51 -18.14
CA ARG A 96 -11.40 14.53 -17.98
C ARG A 96 -11.92 15.70 -17.15
N ARG A 97 -11.22 16.00 -16.06
CA ARG A 97 -11.50 17.13 -15.17
C ARG A 97 -10.93 18.44 -15.73
N PRO A 98 -11.42 19.61 -15.27
CA PRO A 98 -10.90 20.92 -15.68
C PRO A 98 -9.41 21.14 -15.40
N ASP A 99 -8.87 20.50 -14.36
CA ASP A 99 -7.45 20.55 -13.98
C ASP A 99 -6.54 19.76 -14.95
N GLY A 100 -7.11 19.05 -15.92
CA GLY A 100 -6.39 18.24 -16.89
C GLY A 100 -6.28 16.77 -16.53
N SER A 101 -6.58 16.39 -15.28
CA SER A 101 -6.57 15.01 -14.81
C SER A 101 -7.67 14.18 -15.47
N VAL A 102 -7.45 12.88 -15.50
CA VAL A 102 -8.33 11.90 -16.13
C VAL A 102 -8.70 10.83 -15.11
N VAL A 103 -9.95 10.39 -15.14
CA VAL A 103 -10.47 9.27 -14.37
C VAL A 103 -11.06 8.27 -15.34
N ASP A 104 -10.64 7.01 -15.21
CA ASP A 104 -11.23 5.90 -15.94
C ASP A 104 -12.51 5.45 -15.23
N PRO A 105 -13.68 5.42 -15.88
CA PRO A 105 -14.92 4.97 -15.25
C PRO A 105 -14.89 3.52 -14.76
N ASN A 106 -13.98 2.69 -15.27
CA ASN A 106 -13.77 1.34 -14.74
C ASN A 106 -12.89 1.31 -13.48
N HIS A 107 -12.13 2.39 -13.22
CA HIS A 107 -11.33 2.59 -12.01
C HIS A 107 -11.62 3.97 -11.42
N PRO A 108 -12.84 4.21 -10.92
CA PRO A 108 -13.28 5.55 -10.51
C PRO A 108 -12.50 6.12 -9.32
N THR A 109 -11.76 5.27 -8.60
CA THR A 109 -10.88 5.62 -7.48
C THR A 109 -9.47 6.00 -7.92
N VAL A 110 -9.07 5.66 -9.14
CA VAL A 110 -7.73 5.94 -9.67
C VAL A 110 -7.74 7.25 -10.47
N ARG A 111 -6.87 8.17 -10.08
CA ARG A 111 -6.67 9.45 -10.74
C ARG A 111 -5.38 9.44 -11.53
N TYR A 112 -5.46 9.81 -12.80
CA TYR A 112 -4.31 10.06 -13.67
C TYR A 112 -4.12 11.57 -13.79
N GLU A 113 -2.91 12.08 -13.59
CA GLU A 113 -2.64 13.53 -13.63
C GLU A 113 -2.80 14.10 -15.04
N THR A 114 -2.57 13.26 -16.07
CA THR A 114 -2.78 13.66 -17.46
C THR A 114 -3.37 12.53 -18.31
N LEU A 115 -4.00 12.89 -19.43
CA LEU A 115 -4.41 11.91 -20.44
C LEU A 115 -3.22 11.13 -21.02
N GLY A 116 -2.06 11.77 -21.16
CA GLY A 116 -0.84 11.13 -21.65
C GLY A 116 -0.37 10.00 -20.73
N GLN A 117 -0.49 10.18 -19.42
CA GLN A 117 -0.20 9.14 -18.44
C GLN A 117 -1.10 7.92 -18.64
N TRP A 118 -2.42 8.12 -18.79
CA TRP A 118 -3.35 7.01 -19.05
C TRP A 118 -3.04 6.31 -20.39
N GLN A 119 -2.74 7.07 -21.45
CA GLN A 119 -2.43 6.51 -22.77
C GLN A 119 -1.11 5.73 -22.81
N ALA A 120 -0.12 6.10 -22.00
CA ALA A 120 1.13 5.36 -21.87
C ALA A 120 0.88 3.94 -21.32
N MET A 121 -0.11 3.79 -20.45
CA MET A 121 -0.53 2.50 -19.90
C MET A 121 -1.42 1.72 -20.87
N HIS A 122 -2.16 2.40 -21.76
CA HIS A 122 -3.09 1.79 -22.70
C HIS A 122 -2.78 2.18 -24.16
N PRO A 123 -1.64 1.75 -24.72
CA PRO A 123 -1.14 2.23 -26.02
C PRO A 123 -2.05 1.87 -27.21
N ARG A 124 -2.99 0.93 -27.04
CA ARG A 124 -3.99 0.57 -28.06
C ARG A 124 -5.01 1.68 -28.33
N TYR A 125 -5.23 2.57 -27.36
CA TYR A 125 -6.20 3.64 -27.46
C TYR A 125 -5.58 4.93 -27.98
N SER A 126 -6.14 5.44 -29.08
CA SER A 126 -5.64 6.60 -29.79
C SER A 126 -6.78 7.56 -30.17
N GLN A 127 -6.42 8.69 -30.78
CA GLN A 127 -7.37 9.69 -31.30
C GLN A 127 -8.38 10.20 -30.27
N PRO A 128 -7.92 10.79 -29.14
CA PRO A 128 -8.81 11.30 -28.11
C PRO A 128 -9.68 12.44 -28.64
N VAL A 129 -10.99 12.34 -28.45
CA VAL A 129 -11.91 13.45 -28.75
C VAL A 129 -12.69 13.85 -27.50
N PRO A 130 -12.37 15.01 -26.89
CA PRO A 130 -13.09 15.51 -25.72
C PRO A 130 -14.43 16.11 -26.13
N VAL A 131 -15.49 15.71 -25.42
CA VAL A 131 -16.84 16.22 -25.55
C VAL A 131 -17.29 16.74 -24.18
N PRO A 132 -17.75 17.99 -24.04
CA PRO A 132 -18.24 18.49 -22.77
C PRO A 132 -19.32 17.57 -22.17
N ALA A 133 -19.18 17.20 -20.89
CA ALA A 133 -20.06 16.23 -20.24
C ALA A 133 -21.53 16.70 -20.26
N SER A 134 -21.77 18.01 -20.16
CA SER A 134 -23.10 18.60 -20.27
C SER A 134 -23.77 18.34 -21.63
N LYS A 135 -23.00 18.39 -22.73
CA LYS A 135 -23.52 18.05 -24.07
C LYS A 135 -23.81 16.56 -24.18
N MET A 136 -22.92 15.71 -23.64
CA MET A 136 -23.10 14.26 -23.65
C MET A 136 -24.35 13.85 -22.87
N GLN A 137 -24.52 14.39 -21.66
CA GLN A 137 -25.69 14.13 -20.81
C GLN A 137 -26.99 14.59 -21.47
N GLN A 138 -26.98 15.73 -22.17
CA GLN A 138 -28.15 16.22 -22.92
C GLN A 138 -28.57 15.28 -24.06
N VAL A 139 -27.61 14.67 -24.76
CA VAL A 139 -27.89 13.70 -25.83
C VAL A 139 -28.35 12.36 -25.26
N LEU A 140 -27.62 11.79 -24.30
CA LEU A 140 -27.87 10.42 -23.81
C LEU A 140 -29.10 10.31 -22.90
N SER A 141 -29.52 11.39 -22.23
CA SER A 141 -30.80 11.45 -21.49
C SER A 141 -32.03 11.45 -22.40
N THR A 142 -31.88 11.77 -23.68
CA THR A 142 -32.95 11.64 -24.68
C THR A 142 -32.89 10.22 -25.24
N PRO A 143 -33.98 9.43 -25.34
CA PRO A 143 -33.93 8.08 -25.91
C PRO A 143 -33.48 8.04 -27.39
N PRO A 144 -32.94 6.91 -27.89
CA PRO A 144 -32.58 6.76 -29.30
C PRO A 144 -33.75 7.08 -30.25
N GLY A 145 -33.51 7.90 -31.28
CA GLY A 145 -34.53 8.26 -32.28
C GLY A 145 -34.34 9.66 -32.89
N PRO A 146 -35.30 10.13 -33.71
CA PRO A 146 -35.17 11.38 -34.48
C PRO A 146 -34.89 12.63 -33.63
N GLN A 147 -35.41 12.68 -32.40
CA GLN A 147 -35.17 13.79 -31.48
C GLN A 147 -33.71 13.83 -31.00
N ARG A 148 -33.12 12.66 -30.75
CA ARG A 148 -31.70 12.53 -30.39
C ARG A 148 -30.81 12.90 -31.57
N GLU A 149 -31.14 12.45 -32.78
CA GLU A 149 -30.41 12.82 -34.00
C GLU A 149 -30.37 14.34 -34.22
N ALA A 150 -31.50 15.01 -34.02
CA ALA A 150 -31.58 16.46 -34.12
C ALA A 150 -30.71 17.16 -33.05
N LEU A 151 -30.62 16.60 -31.83
CA LEU A 151 -29.76 17.11 -30.78
C LEU A 151 -28.28 16.91 -31.10
N ILE A 152 -27.88 15.74 -31.62
CA ILE A 152 -26.51 15.45 -32.06
C ILE A 152 -26.06 16.47 -33.10
N GLN A 153 -26.91 16.75 -34.11
CA GLN A 153 -26.64 17.77 -35.12
C GLN A 153 -26.55 19.18 -34.52
N LYS A 154 -27.54 19.56 -33.70
CA LYS A 154 -27.61 20.90 -33.09
C LYS A 154 -26.43 21.21 -32.17
N LEU A 155 -25.90 20.20 -31.47
CA LEU A 155 -24.77 20.35 -30.55
C LEU A 155 -23.40 20.23 -31.22
N GLY A 156 -23.37 19.96 -32.53
CA GLY A 156 -22.16 19.80 -33.33
C GLY A 156 -21.42 18.50 -33.06
N LEU A 157 -22.12 17.44 -32.64
CA LEU A 157 -21.52 16.17 -32.23
C LEU A 157 -21.48 15.12 -33.35
N SER A 158 -21.95 15.44 -34.56
CA SER A 158 -22.00 14.49 -35.67
C SER A 158 -20.64 13.84 -36.00
N GLY A 159 -19.52 14.56 -35.82
CA GLY A 159 -18.17 14.01 -36.07
C GLY A 159 -17.67 13.01 -35.01
N VAL A 160 -18.39 12.85 -33.90
CA VAL A 160 -18.05 11.91 -32.81
C VAL A 160 -19.17 10.90 -32.54
N ALA A 161 -20.35 11.12 -33.12
CA ALA A 161 -21.54 10.35 -32.76
C ALA A 161 -21.49 8.89 -33.19
N ASP A 162 -20.75 8.58 -34.26
CA ASP A 162 -20.50 7.22 -34.75
C ASP A 162 -19.39 6.48 -33.98
N ARG A 163 -18.65 7.14 -33.08
CA ARG A 163 -17.59 6.49 -32.32
C ARG A 163 -18.19 5.44 -31.40
N GLN A 164 -17.88 4.17 -31.70
CA GLN A 164 -18.28 3.05 -30.87
C GLN A 164 -17.44 2.98 -29.61
N VAL A 165 -18.09 2.61 -28.52
CA VAL A 165 -17.53 2.46 -27.19
C VAL A 165 -18.15 1.20 -26.61
N ALA A 166 -17.34 0.28 -26.08
CA ALA A 166 -17.83 -0.92 -25.40
C ALA A 166 -17.37 -0.93 -23.93
N ASP A 167 -17.72 -1.98 -23.20
CA ASP A 167 -17.08 -2.25 -21.91
C ASP A 167 -15.56 -2.18 -22.02
N GLY A 168 -14.92 -1.73 -20.94
CA GLY A 168 -13.46 -1.73 -20.88
C GLY A 168 -12.88 -3.13 -20.98
N GLU A 169 -11.57 -3.20 -20.89
CA GLU A 169 -10.83 -4.47 -20.82
C GLU A 169 -11.56 -5.46 -19.90
N ARG A 170 -11.91 -6.64 -20.44
CA ARG A 170 -12.56 -7.69 -19.65
C ARG A 170 -11.46 -8.45 -18.93
N TRP A 171 -11.58 -8.63 -17.62
CA TRP A 171 -10.57 -9.33 -16.82
C TRP A 171 -11.16 -10.55 -16.12
N ALA A 172 -10.31 -11.57 -15.95
CA ALA A 172 -10.66 -12.82 -15.30
C ALA A 172 -9.54 -13.30 -14.38
N THR A 173 -9.90 -13.99 -13.29
CA THR A 173 -8.96 -14.68 -12.39
C THR A 173 -9.40 -16.14 -12.20
N PRO A 174 -8.52 -17.06 -11.80
CA PRO A 174 -8.92 -18.43 -11.46
C PRO A 174 -9.93 -18.48 -10.29
N LYS A 175 -10.89 -19.42 -10.32
CA LYS A 175 -11.99 -19.55 -9.33
C LYS A 175 -11.59 -20.23 -8.01
N THR A 176 -10.64 -21.14 -8.01
CA THR A 176 -10.39 -22.09 -6.90
C THR A 176 -8.90 -22.30 -6.66
N GLU A 177 -8.51 -22.84 -5.49
CA GLU A 177 -7.13 -23.14 -5.03
C GLU A 177 -6.28 -24.07 -5.95
N GLY A 178 -6.75 -24.40 -7.15
CA GLY A 178 -6.00 -25.15 -8.15
C GLY A 178 -5.46 -24.25 -9.26
N ASN A 179 -4.35 -24.67 -9.87
CA ASN A 179 -3.76 -24.01 -11.02
C ASN A 179 -4.72 -24.03 -12.21
N LEU A 180 -4.82 -22.91 -12.94
CA LEU A 180 -5.54 -22.80 -14.19
C LEU A 180 -4.56 -22.99 -15.35
N ASN A 181 -4.66 -24.10 -16.07
CA ASN A 181 -3.81 -24.36 -17.22
C ASN A 181 -4.10 -23.39 -18.36
N VAL A 182 -3.04 -22.88 -18.96
CA VAL A 182 -3.04 -22.02 -20.14
C VAL A 182 -2.65 -22.88 -21.33
N ARG A 183 -3.45 -22.83 -22.40
CA ARG A 183 -3.26 -23.64 -23.61
C ARG A 183 -2.94 -22.82 -24.83
N SER A 184 -2.29 -23.45 -25.79
CA SER A 184 -1.99 -22.85 -27.11
C SER A 184 -3.23 -22.66 -28.01
N GLY A 185 -4.39 -23.25 -27.67
CA GLY A 185 -5.64 -23.12 -28.42
C GLY A 185 -6.89 -23.49 -27.61
N PRO A 186 -8.09 -23.21 -28.14
CA PRO A 186 -9.37 -23.32 -27.45
C PRO A 186 -9.91 -24.77 -27.39
N ASP A 187 -9.07 -25.71 -26.97
CA ASP A 187 -9.47 -27.10 -26.66
C ASP A 187 -8.39 -27.80 -25.82
N THR A 188 -8.78 -28.84 -25.12
CA THR A 188 -7.95 -29.78 -24.35
C THR A 188 -6.93 -30.55 -25.18
N THR A 189 -7.09 -30.59 -26.51
CA THR A 189 -6.13 -31.23 -27.44
C THR A 189 -4.91 -30.36 -27.75
N TYR A 190 -4.97 -29.05 -27.48
CA TYR A 190 -3.85 -28.13 -27.63
C TYR A 190 -2.85 -28.27 -26.48
N ALA A 191 -1.57 -28.01 -26.78
CA ALA A 191 -0.50 -28.10 -25.80
C ALA A 191 -0.72 -27.12 -24.63
N ASP A 192 -0.43 -27.60 -23.43
CA ASP A 192 -0.28 -26.80 -22.22
C ASP A 192 1.00 -25.95 -22.33
N ILE A 193 0.87 -24.65 -22.12
CA ILE A 193 1.94 -23.66 -22.25
C ILE A 193 2.21 -22.91 -20.95
N GLY A 194 1.53 -23.25 -19.85
CA GLY A 194 1.75 -22.64 -18.55
C GLY A 194 0.55 -22.73 -17.63
N ASP A 195 0.68 -22.15 -16.44
CA ASP A 195 -0.35 -22.15 -15.41
C ASP A 195 -0.57 -20.74 -14.86
N GLN A 196 -1.79 -20.46 -14.39
CA GLN A 196 -2.16 -19.23 -13.66
C GLN A 196 -2.67 -19.58 -12.27
N TRP A 197 -2.31 -18.77 -11.30
CA TRP A 197 -2.61 -18.95 -9.88
C TRP A 197 -3.82 -18.12 -9.46
N PRO A 198 -4.53 -18.51 -8.39
CA PRO A 198 -5.60 -17.70 -7.83
C PRO A 198 -5.10 -16.28 -7.51
N GLY A 199 -5.77 -15.27 -8.08
CA GLY A 199 -5.35 -13.87 -7.95
C GLY A 199 -4.60 -13.32 -9.17
N ASP A 200 -4.10 -14.18 -10.05
CA ASP A 200 -3.49 -13.74 -11.32
C ASP A 200 -4.58 -13.16 -12.24
N ALA A 201 -4.58 -11.84 -12.36
CA ALA A 201 -5.49 -11.14 -13.25
C ALA A 201 -5.04 -11.33 -14.70
N MET A 202 -5.93 -11.85 -15.52
CA MET A 202 -5.73 -12.09 -16.95
C MET A 202 -6.66 -11.20 -17.76
N GLN A 203 -6.12 -10.50 -18.76
CA GLN A 203 -6.93 -9.69 -19.67
C GLN A 203 -7.55 -10.61 -20.72
N VAL A 204 -8.88 -10.67 -20.78
CA VAL A 204 -9.64 -11.43 -21.79
C VAL A 204 -9.62 -10.65 -23.10
N LEU A 205 -8.99 -11.23 -24.11
CA LEU A 205 -8.87 -10.69 -25.47
C LEU A 205 -10.02 -11.14 -26.37
N GLU A 206 -10.41 -12.43 -26.26
CA GLU A 206 -11.41 -13.07 -27.12
C GLU A 206 -12.09 -14.23 -26.38
N GLN A 207 -13.25 -14.67 -26.86
CA GLN A 207 -13.92 -15.86 -26.38
C GLN A 207 -14.35 -16.75 -27.56
N GLU A 208 -13.95 -18.02 -27.53
CA GLU A 208 -14.38 -19.05 -28.48
C GLU A 208 -15.05 -20.21 -27.72
N GLY A 209 -16.37 -20.31 -27.84
CA GLY A 209 -17.17 -21.25 -27.05
C GLY A 209 -16.97 -21.05 -25.54
N SER A 210 -16.48 -22.09 -24.86
CA SER A 210 -16.17 -22.07 -23.42
C SER A 210 -14.69 -21.76 -23.12
N TRP A 211 -13.96 -21.20 -24.08
CA TRP A 211 -12.56 -20.82 -23.93
C TRP A 211 -12.37 -19.32 -24.05
N LEU A 212 -11.54 -18.75 -23.17
CA LEU A 212 -11.14 -17.36 -23.20
C LEU A 212 -9.71 -17.28 -23.73
N LYS A 213 -9.50 -16.51 -24.79
CA LYS A 213 -8.15 -16.07 -25.15
C LYS A 213 -7.77 -14.95 -24.20
N VAL A 214 -6.66 -15.10 -23.51
CA VAL A 214 -6.20 -14.18 -22.47
C VAL A 214 -4.78 -13.71 -22.73
N LYS A 215 -4.50 -12.47 -22.31
CA LYS A 215 -3.15 -11.94 -22.16
C LYS A 215 -2.74 -12.04 -20.69
N LEU A 216 -1.57 -12.63 -20.46
CA LEU A 216 -1.00 -12.83 -19.13
C LEU A 216 -0.18 -11.61 -18.69
N LYS A 217 0.22 -11.58 -17.42
CA LYS A 217 1.01 -10.48 -16.82
C LYS A 217 2.35 -10.23 -17.54
N ASP A 218 2.98 -11.29 -18.05
CA ASP A 218 4.23 -11.22 -18.80
C ASP A 218 4.06 -10.76 -20.26
N GLY A 219 2.82 -10.50 -20.68
CA GLY A 219 2.46 -10.07 -22.02
C GLY A 219 2.24 -11.20 -23.02
N SER A 220 2.45 -12.46 -22.63
CA SER A 220 2.15 -13.62 -23.48
C SER A 220 0.64 -13.84 -23.61
N GLU A 221 0.24 -14.58 -24.64
CA GLU A 221 -1.16 -14.91 -24.91
C GLU A 221 -1.39 -16.42 -24.86
N GLY A 222 -2.57 -16.82 -24.38
CA GLY A 222 -2.99 -18.21 -24.34
C GLY A 222 -4.49 -18.37 -24.14
N TRP A 223 -4.94 -19.61 -24.00
CA TRP A 223 -6.35 -19.96 -23.87
C TRP A 223 -6.64 -20.64 -22.53
N VAL A 224 -7.66 -20.16 -21.83
CA VAL A 224 -8.11 -20.72 -20.55
C VAL A 224 -9.58 -21.13 -20.61
N TYR A 225 -9.95 -22.13 -19.82
CA TYR A 225 -11.32 -22.64 -19.80
C TYR A 225 -12.22 -21.74 -18.94
N GLU A 226 -13.18 -21.06 -19.56
CA GLU A 226 -14.05 -20.04 -18.94
C GLU A 226 -14.70 -20.51 -17.63
N PRO A 227 -15.23 -21.76 -17.53
CA PRO A 227 -15.92 -22.20 -16.33
C PRO A 227 -15.05 -22.22 -15.07
N LEU A 228 -13.72 -22.27 -15.23
CA LEU A 228 -12.73 -22.23 -14.15
C LEU A 228 -12.26 -20.81 -13.80
N THR A 229 -12.82 -19.80 -14.44
CA THR A 229 -12.50 -18.38 -14.21
C THR A 229 -13.66 -17.63 -13.52
N LYS A 230 -13.34 -16.59 -12.77
CA LYS A 230 -14.28 -15.59 -12.24
C LYS A 230 -13.96 -14.23 -12.84
N ALA A 231 -14.99 -13.45 -13.16
CA ALA A 231 -14.82 -12.07 -13.58
C ALA A 231 -14.11 -11.27 -12.47
N THR A 232 -13.21 -10.38 -12.87
CA THR A 232 -12.57 -9.43 -11.96
C THR A 232 -12.48 -8.07 -12.64
N GLU A 233 -12.25 -7.03 -11.86
CA GLU A 233 -11.94 -5.70 -12.39
C GLU A 233 -10.51 -5.72 -12.97
N ALA A 234 -10.18 -4.76 -13.84
CA ALA A 234 -8.80 -4.65 -14.27
C ALA A 234 -7.89 -4.43 -13.04
N PRO A 235 -6.66 -4.97 -13.05
CA PRO A 235 -5.69 -4.60 -12.06
C PRO A 235 -5.50 -3.07 -12.11
N PRO A 236 -5.26 -2.42 -10.96
CA PRO A 236 -4.92 -1.00 -10.96
C PRO A 236 -3.75 -0.76 -11.91
N PRO A 237 -3.72 0.39 -12.61
CA PRO A 237 -2.60 0.70 -13.49
C PRO A 237 -1.30 0.64 -12.69
N PRO A 238 -0.19 0.20 -13.31
CA PRO A 238 1.12 0.29 -12.68
C PRO A 238 1.37 1.71 -12.17
N PRO A 239 2.01 1.85 -11.00
CA PRO A 239 2.39 3.16 -10.48
C PRO A 239 3.27 3.90 -11.51
N PRO A 240 3.28 5.24 -11.50
CA PRO A 240 4.17 6.01 -12.36
C PRO A 240 5.63 5.56 -12.16
N PRO A 241 6.50 5.74 -13.18
CA PRO A 241 7.93 5.49 -13.01
C PRO A 241 8.44 6.21 -11.77
N TYR A 242 9.20 5.51 -10.93
CA TYR A 242 9.77 6.12 -9.73
C TYR A 242 10.77 7.20 -10.14
N GLU A 243 10.51 8.44 -9.74
CA GLU A 243 11.46 9.53 -9.85
C GLU A 243 12.10 9.72 -8.48
N SER A 244 13.42 9.52 -8.40
CA SER A 244 14.16 9.74 -7.17
C SER A 244 13.92 11.16 -6.66
N PRO A 245 13.53 11.34 -5.38
CA PRO A 245 13.41 12.65 -4.78
C PRO A 245 14.77 13.34 -4.61
N ILE A 246 15.88 12.61 -4.79
CA ILE A 246 17.24 13.11 -4.65
C ILE A 246 17.76 13.60 -6.01
N PRO A 247 18.02 14.91 -6.17
CA PRO A 247 18.60 15.42 -7.39
C PRO A 247 19.99 14.83 -7.66
N ARG A 248 20.30 14.56 -8.95
CA ARG A 248 21.60 14.00 -9.35
C ARG A 248 22.81 14.78 -8.85
N TRP A 249 22.72 16.10 -8.75
CA TRP A 249 23.83 16.91 -8.26
C TRP A 249 24.14 16.62 -6.78
N MET A 250 23.10 16.38 -5.98
CA MET A 250 23.20 16.08 -4.55
C MET A 250 23.73 14.67 -4.35
N ALA A 251 23.19 13.70 -5.09
CA ALA A 251 23.68 12.32 -5.09
C ALA A 251 25.18 12.27 -5.43
N ASN A 252 25.59 12.97 -6.48
CA ASN A 252 26.98 12.97 -6.97
C ASN A 252 27.91 13.93 -6.20
N GLY A 253 27.37 14.78 -5.32
CA GLY A 253 28.15 15.81 -4.61
C GLY A 253 28.76 16.84 -5.56
N THR A 254 28.07 17.18 -6.64
CA THR A 254 28.48 18.19 -7.63
C THR A 254 27.83 19.54 -7.36
N CYS A 255 28.26 20.58 -8.09
CA CYS A 255 27.71 21.94 -7.97
C CYS A 255 26.17 21.95 -7.95
N PRO A 256 25.54 22.57 -6.95
CA PRO A 256 24.11 22.86 -6.96
C PRO A 256 23.71 23.69 -8.18
N PRO A 257 22.50 23.51 -8.72
CA PRO A 257 22.04 24.20 -9.94
C PRO A 257 21.80 25.70 -9.76
N ASP A 258 21.57 26.14 -8.53
CA ASP A 258 21.37 27.53 -8.12
C ASP A 258 22.69 28.29 -7.90
N ILE A 259 23.82 27.59 -7.90
CA ILE A 259 25.16 28.19 -7.76
C ILE A 259 25.85 28.21 -9.11
N GLU A 260 26.24 29.41 -9.54
CA GLU A 260 27.05 29.61 -10.73
C GLU A 260 28.39 28.87 -10.63
N MET A 261 28.76 28.11 -11.67
CA MET A 261 29.93 27.22 -11.66
C MET A 261 31.25 27.94 -11.34
N HIS A 262 31.40 29.20 -11.77
CA HIS A 262 32.59 29.99 -11.48
C HIS A 262 32.68 30.38 -9.99
N VAL A 263 31.53 30.61 -9.33
CA VAL A 263 31.45 30.85 -7.89
C VAL A 263 31.77 29.56 -7.15
N TRP A 264 31.18 28.43 -7.57
CA TRP A 264 31.45 27.11 -6.99
C TRP A 264 32.93 26.75 -7.01
N ASN A 265 33.60 26.95 -8.14
CA ASN A 265 35.02 26.65 -8.29
C ASN A 265 35.94 27.57 -7.47
N ALA A 266 35.46 28.76 -7.08
CA ALA A 266 36.19 29.68 -6.21
C ALA A 266 36.04 29.31 -4.72
N LEU A 267 35.05 28.50 -4.33
CA LEU A 267 34.84 28.10 -2.94
C LEU A 267 35.91 27.10 -2.46
N PRO A 268 36.35 27.20 -1.19
CA PRO A 268 37.12 26.16 -0.54
C PRO A 268 36.45 24.79 -0.67
N LYS A 269 37.25 23.72 -0.68
CA LYS A 269 36.73 22.34 -0.77
C LYS A 269 35.77 22.03 0.40
N GLU A 270 36.09 22.52 1.59
CA GLU A 270 35.27 22.34 2.80
C GLU A 270 33.90 23.00 2.66
N SER A 271 33.84 24.28 2.23
CA SER A 271 32.58 24.99 2.01
C SER A 271 31.71 24.33 0.93
N ARG A 272 32.32 23.74 -0.10
CA ARG A 272 31.61 22.93 -1.09
C ARG A 272 31.02 21.68 -0.46
N ALA A 273 31.81 20.94 0.32
CA ALA A 273 31.35 19.74 1.01
C ALA A 273 30.21 20.05 1.99
N GLU A 274 30.33 21.13 2.76
CA GLU A 274 29.30 21.63 3.67
C GLU A 274 28.01 21.97 2.92
N SER A 275 28.09 22.67 1.79
CA SER A 275 26.91 22.99 0.97
C SER A 275 26.15 21.75 0.51
N ILE A 276 26.88 20.71 0.06
CA ILE A 276 26.27 19.42 -0.31
C ILE A 276 25.66 18.74 0.92
N GLN A 277 26.40 18.71 2.04
CA GLN A 277 25.97 18.04 3.25
C GLN A 277 24.70 18.67 3.82
N THR A 278 24.63 20.00 3.91
CA THR A 278 23.42 20.72 4.35
C THR A 278 22.23 20.40 3.47
N ALA A 279 22.42 20.29 2.15
CA ALA A 279 21.33 19.97 1.23
C ALA A 279 20.84 18.52 1.39
N ARG A 280 21.74 17.57 1.66
CA ARG A 280 21.40 16.17 1.94
C ARG A 280 20.66 16.02 3.26
N GLU A 281 21.17 16.64 4.33
CA GLU A 281 20.54 16.63 5.65
C GLU A 281 19.14 17.25 5.61
N LYS A 282 18.95 18.29 4.79
CA LYS A 282 17.63 18.90 4.60
C LYS A 282 16.62 17.90 4.04
N VAL A 283 16.98 17.12 3.01
CA VAL A 283 16.09 16.10 2.42
C VAL A 283 15.75 15.02 3.44
N VAL A 284 16.74 14.53 4.18
CA VAL A 284 16.52 13.53 5.24
C VAL A 284 15.62 14.08 6.36
N ALA A 285 15.81 15.34 6.76
CA ALA A 285 14.97 16.00 7.76
C ALA A 285 13.53 16.25 7.29
N GLU A 286 13.31 16.41 5.99
CA GLU A 286 11.97 16.51 5.39
C GLU A 286 11.24 15.15 5.43
N ASN A 287 11.97 14.05 5.21
CA ASN A 287 11.45 12.68 5.36
C ASN A 287 11.21 12.28 6.81
N TRP A 288 12.06 12.76 7.72
CA TRP A 288 12.05 12.45 9.15
C TRP A 288 11.87 13.73 9.99
N PRO A 289 10.67 14.35 9.94
CA PRO A 289 10.43 15.60 10.65
C PRO A 289 10.64 15.41 12.16
N MET A 290 11.19 16.43 12.80
CA MET A 290 11.39 16.43 14.25
C MET A 290 10.04 16.21 14.95
N PRO A 291 9.91 15.20 15.83
CA PRO A 291 8.69 14.97 16.57
C PRO A 291 8.34 16.17 17.48
N GLU A 292 7.07 16.27 17.87
CA GLU A 292 6.66 17.26 18.86
C GLU A 292 7.37 16.99 20.19
N PHE A 293 7.97 18.03 20.76
CA PHE A 293 8.73 17.93 22.00
C PHE A 293 7.81 17.95 23.22
N ASP A 294 7.82 16.88 24.02
CA ASP A 294 7.20 16.83 25.34
C ASP A 294 8.25 17.03 26.44
N VAL A 295 8.11 18.12 27.20
CA VAL A 295 8.99 18.44 28.34
C VAL A 295 8.94 17.41 29.47
N ASN A 296 7.83 16.69 29.59
CA ASN A 296 7.62 15.60 30.55
C ASN A 296 7.89 14.23 29.92
N GLY A 297 8.32 14.21 28.66
CA GLY A 297 8.72 13.00 27.96
C GLY A 297 9.98 12.37 28.57
N PRO A 298 10.24 11.11 28.20
CA PRO A 298 11.42 10.38 28.69
C PRO A 298 12.74 11.06 28.24
N PRO A 299 13.87 10.76 28.91
CA PRO A 299 15.19 11.22 28.48
C PRO A 299 15.68 10.50 27.23
N PRO A 300 16.42 11.16 26.32
CA PRO A 300 17.10 10.44 25.25
C PRO A 300 18.01 9.35 25.85
N ALA A 301 18.20 8.22 25.19
CA ALA A 301 18.95 7.12 25.81
C ALA A 301 20.43 7.46 26.07
N SER A 302 20.97 8.44 25.37
CA SER A 302 22.28 9.03 25.63
C SER A 302 22.35 9.84 26.94
N VAL A 303 21.22 10.04 27.62
CA VAL A 303 21.06 10.96 28.76
C VAL A 303 20.58 10.19 29.97
N ASP A 304 21.37 10.26 31.05
CA ASP A 304 20.99 9.69 32.33
C ASP A 304 19.70 10.34 32.86
N SER A 305 18.77 9.51 33.36
CA SER A 305 17.46 9.98 33.82
C SER A 305 17.54 10.98 34.96
N LEU A 306 18.53 10.84 35.86
CA LEU A 306 18.75 11.79 36.94
C LEU A 306 19.20 13.13 36.39
N VAL A 307 20.05 13.14 35.36
CA VAL A 307 20.47 14.38 34.68
C VAL A 307 19.27 15.04 34.01
N TRP A 308 18.46 14.25 33.29
CA TRP A 308 17.26 14.74 32.62
C TRP A 308 16.27 15.39 33.58
N ASP A 309 15.98 14.76 34.71
CA ASP A 309 15.02 15.29 35.69
C ASP A 309 15.44 16.64 36.30
N HIS A 310 16.75 16.94 36.27
CA HIS A 310 17.30 18.20 36.79
C HIS A 310 17.56 19.25 35.69
N LEU A 311 17.37 18.91 34.41
CA LEU A 311 17.51 19.87 33.31
C LEU A 311 16.30 20.83 33.25
N PRO A 312 16.52 22.14 33.07
CA PRO A 312 15.43 23.07 32.79
C PRO A 312 14.77 22.73 31.44
N PRO A 313 13.50 23.11 31.20
CA PRO A 313 12.77 22.83 29.96
C PRO A 313 13.54 23.20 28.68
N GLU A 314 14.19 24.36 28.68
CA GLU A 314 15.00 24.85 27.54
C GLU A 314 16.21 23.94 27.27
N GLY A 315 16.82 23.39 28.33
CA GLY A 315 17.92 22.44 28.23
C GLY A 315 17.47 21.10 27.65
N LYS A 316 16.30 20.61 28.09
CA LYS A 316 15.68 19.39 27.55
C LYS A 316 15.35 19.53 26.06
N GLU A 317 14.73 20.64 25.66
CA GLU A 317 14.39 20.91 24.26
C GLU A 317 15.66 21.03 23.39
N SER A 318 16.70 21.71 23.88
CA SER A 318 17.97 21.81 23.16
C SER A 318 18.61 20.44 22.94
N LEU A 319 18.57 19.56 23.94
CA LEU A 319 19.15 18.23 23.87
C LEU A 319 18.37 17.33 22.92
N PHE A 320 17.03 17.35 23.02
CA PHE A 320 16.13 16.67 22.10
C PHE A 320 16.41 17.05 20.63
N ARG A 321 16.58 18.35 20.36
CA ARG A 321 16.92 18.86 19.03
C ARG A 321 18.30 18.40 18.56
N GLN A 322 19.28 18.33 19.45
CA GLN A 322 20.63 17.85 19.13
C GLN A 322 20.63 16.37 18.75
N GLU A 323 19.88 15.53 19.49
CA GLU A 323 19.73 14.11 19.20
C GLU A 323 19.01 13.87 17.87
N TRP A 324 17.91 14.58 17.62
CA TRP A 324 17.25 14.50 16.31
C TRP A 324 18.18 14.93 15.16
N GLN A 325 18.97 16.00 15.34
CA GLN A 325 19.97 16.40 14.34
C GLN A 325 21.07 15.35 14.16
N ALA A 326 21.44 14.62 15.22
CA ALA A 326 22.40 13.53 15.13
C ALA A 326 21.81 12.35 14.34
N ALA A 327 20.54 11.98 14.57
CA ALA A 327 19.82 10.99 13.77
C ALA A 327 19.75 11.36 12.29
N VAL A 328 19.43 12.63 11.97
CA VAL A 328 19.44 13.13 10.58
C VAL A 328 20.82 13.02 9.95
N ARG A 329 21.89 13.39 10.68
CA ARG A 329 23.27 13.28 10.19
C ARG A 329 23.70 11.85 9.94
N GLU A 330 23.38 10.96 10.87
CA GLU A 330 23.66 9.52 10.75
C GLU A 330 22.95 8.93 9.54
N GLN A 331 21.63 9.13 9.42
CA GLN A 331 20.85 8.63 8.29
C GLN A 331 21.35 9.20 6.95
N THR A 332 21.72 10.48 6.93
CA THR A 332 22.35 11.10 5.76
C THR A 332 23.66 10.38 5.38
N ALA A 333 24.51 10.08 6.35
CA ALA A 333 25.76 9.37 6.08
C ALA A 333 25.48 7.96 5.50
N LEU A 334 24.54 7.22 6.06
CA LEU A 334 24.19 5.87 5.63
C LEU A 334 23.60 5.84 4.21
N ILE A 335 22.71 6.77 3.87
CA ILE A 335 22.12 6.88 2.53
C ILE A 335 23.21 7.21 1.48
N PHE A 336 24.03 8.23 1.74
CA PHE A 336 24.89 8.81 0.69
C PHE A 336 26.31 8.24 0.64
N ASN A 337 26.81 7.68 1.75
CA ASN A 337 28.15 7.08 1.83
C ASN A 337 28.09 5.54 1.82
N GLY A 338 26.90 4.96 2.02
CA GLY A 338 26.67 3.52 2.03
C GLY A 338 26.52 2.95 3.44
N VAL A 339 25.81 1.83 3.52
CA VAL A 339 25.63 1.04 4.74
C VAL A 339 26.72 -0.04 4.79
N PRO A 340 27.30 -0.36 5.96
CA PRO A 340 28.20 -1.50 6.12
C PRO A 340 27.54 -2.81 5.67
N GLU A 341 28.34 -3.76 5.18
CA GLU A 341 27.87 -5.12 4.87
C GLU A 341 27.28 -5.79 6.10
N GLY A 342 26.08 -6.38 5.97
CA GLY A 342 25.34 -6.95 7.08
C GLY A 342 24.55 -5.93 7.92
N GLY A 343 24.55 -4.66 7.53
CA GLY A 343 23.80 -3.59 8.17
C GLY A 343 24.51 -2.90 9.33
N ALA A 344 23.82 -1.93 9.93
CA ALA A 344 24.26 -1.19 11.11
C ALA A 344 23.11 -0.99 12.08
N VAL A 345 23.40 -1.03 13.38
CA VAL A 345 22.49 -0.54 14.42
C VAL A 345 22.48 0.99 14.38
N ALA A 346 21.31 1.60 14.48
CA ALA A 346 21.19 3.05 14.59
C ALA A 346 21.77 3.54 15.92
N GLU A 347 22.80 4.38 15.87
CA GLU A 347 23.34 5.05 17.05
C GLU A 347 22.36 6.12 17.58
N HIS A 348 21.65 6.79 16.67
CA HIS A 348 20.63 7.78 16.96
C HIS A 348 19.29 7.38 16.30
N PRO A 349 18.45 6.59 16.98
CA PRO A 349 17.20 6.12 16.40
C PRO A 349 16.17 7.25 16.31
N PHE A 350 15.35 7.23 15.26
CA PHE A 350 14.20 8.13 15.09
C PHE A 350 12.99 7.67 15.90
N LEU A 351 12.91 6.36 16.19
CA LEU A 351 11.91 5.78 17.07
C LEU A 351 12.38 5.75 18.51
N GLY A 352 11.42 5.87 19.41
CA GLY A 352 11.64 5.86 20.85
C GLY A 352 11.95 4.48 21.45
N VAL A 353 12.37 3.54 20.61
CA VAL A 353 12.57 2.13 20.96
C VAL A 353 13.86 1.96 21.76
N ASP A 354 14.90 2.74 21.42
CA ASP A 354 16.15 2.89 22.17
C ASP A 354 16.50 4.37 22.41
N SER A 355 15.53 5.29 22.29
CA SER A 355 15.70 6.73 22.54
C SER A 355 14.38 7.30 23.05
N SER A 356 14.30 8.51 23.57
CA SER A 356 13.01 9.11 23.99
C SER A 356 12.26 9.85 22.90
N LEU A 357 12.70 9.71 21.65
CA LEU A 357 12.04 10.35 20.51
C LEU A 357 10.81 9.51 20.11
N GLY A 358 9.63 9.80 20.66
CA GLY A 358 8.35 9.17 20.27
C GLY A 358 7.48 8.70 21.43
N ASN A 359 6.34 8.05 21.14
CA ASN A 359 5.27 7.73 22.09
C ASN A 359 5.56 6.57 23.09
N GLY A 360 6.82 6.34 23.51
CA GLY A 360 7.20 5.24 24.39
C GLY A 360 8.21 5.64 25.47
N GLN A 361 8.27 4.90 26.58
CA GLN A 361 9.29 5.10 27.62
C GLN A 361 10.55 4.30 27.33
N VAL A 362 11.72 4.96 27.39
CA VAL A 362 13.03 4.30 27.26
C VAL A 362 13.15 3.22 28.34
N GLY A 363 13.39 1.99 27.92
CA GLY A 363 13.59 0.84 28.83
C GLY A 363 12.30 0.20 29.37
N GLU A 364 11.10 0.59 28.92
CA GLU A 364 9.83 -0.05 29.33
C GLU A 364 9.82 -1.58 29.12
N TRP A 365 10.55 -2.05 28.11
CA TRP A 365 10.72 -3.48 27.85
C TRP A 365 11.57 -4.19 28.93
N LEU A 366 12.56 -3.51 29.53
CA LEU A 366 13.43 -4.08 30.56
C LEU A 366 12.67 -4.42 31.83
N ASP A 367 11.66 -3.62 32.19
CA ASP A 367 10.80 -3.87 33.36
C ASP A 367 10.07 -5.22 33.27
N ASN A 368 9.83 -5.67 32.03
CA ASN A 368 9.10 -6.89 31.74
C ASN A 368 10.01 -7.99 31.17
N ALA A 369 11.33 -7.79 31.11
CA ALA A 369 12.26 -8.79 30.60
C ALA A 369 12.27 -10.05 31.48
N LEU A 370 12.47 -11.21 30.85
CA LEU A 370 12.60 -12.49 31.58
C LEU A 370 13.80 -12.48 32.53
N GLN A 371 14.92 -11.96 32.06
CA GLN A 371 16.17 -11.87 32.81
C GLN A 371 17.01 -10.72 32.27
N VAL A 372 17.89 -10.16 33.11
CA VAL A 372 18.80 -9.10 32.69
C VAL A 372 19.68 -9.62 31.54
N GLY A 373 19.67 -8.90 30.41
CA GLY A 373 20.41 -9.28 29.21
C GLY A 373 19.71 -10.32 28.31
N SER A 374 18.43 -10.65 28.55
CA SER A 374 17.63 -11.34 27.54
C SER A 374 17.25 -10.40 26.40
N ALA A 375 17.07 -10.96 25.20
CA ALA A 375 16.47 -10.26 24.06
C ALA A 375 15.17 -9.55 24.49
N ALA A 376 14.94 -8.35 23.98
CA ALA A 376 13.83 -7.48 24.38
C ALA A 376 12.44 -8.09 24.12
N GLN A 377 12.29 -8.93 23.10
CA GLN A 377 11.04 -9.66 22.87
C GLN A 377 10.77 -10.79 23.87
N TYR A 378 11.74 -11.15 24.72
CA TYR A 378 11.59 -12.18 25.73
C TYR A 378 11.01 -11.55 27.00
N ILE A 379 9.68 -11.58 27.06
CA ILE A 379 8.89 -10.85 28.04
C ILE A 379 8.16 -11.81 28.98
N ASP A 380 8.13 -11.42 30.25
CA ASP A 380 7.23 -11.95 31.26
C ASP A 380 5.85 -11.31 31.11
N LEU A 381 4.90 -12.06 30.52
CA LEU A 381 3.56 -11.52 30.26
C LEU A 381 2.76 -11.34 31.55
N GLU A 382 3.08 -12.06 32.64
CA GLU A 382 2.41 -11.84 33.92
C GLU A 382 2.79 -10.47 34.51
N LYS A 383 4.07 -10.06 34.36
CA LYS A 383 4.50 -8.70 34.69
C LYS A 383 3.89 -7.65 33.77
N ALA A 384 3.89 -7.90 32.46
CA ALA A 384 3.44 -6.93 31.47
C ALA A 384 1.92 -6.70 31.48
N LEU A 385 1.14 -7.78 31.57
CA LEU A 385 -0.33 -7.78 31.40
C LEU A 385 -1.10 -8.12 32.68
N GLY A 386 -0.43 -8.57 33.74
CA GLY A 386 -1.03 -8.88 35.04
C GLY A 386 -1.26 -10.38 35.30
N PRO A 387 -1.83 -10.73 36.47
CA PRO A 387 -1.98 -12.12 36.90
C PRO A 387 -2.88 -12.92 35.96
N GLY A 388 -2.50 -14.17 35.70
CA GLY A 388 -3.23 -15.10 34.82
C GLY A 388 -2.69 -15.21 33.40
N TRP A 389 -1.69 -14.41 33.04
CA TRP A 389 -0.88 -14.57 31.83
C TRP A 389 0.33 -15.47 32.07
N ARG A 390 0.87 -16.10 31.01
CA ARG A 390 2.07 -16.95 31.15
C ARG A 390 3.32 -16.12 31.48
N GLN A 391 4.19 -16.63 32.33
CA GLN A 391 5.40 -15.91 32.77
C GLN A 391 6.52 -15.85 31.73
N ILE A 392 6.51 -16.72 30.71
CA ILE A 392 7.63 -16.85 29.77
C ILE A 392 7.12 -16.88 28.34
N HIS A 393 7.45 -15.86 27.53
CA HIS A 393 7.14 -15.83 26.10
C HIS A 393 8.35 -15.42 25.25
N TYR A 394 8.67 -16.21 24.22
CA TYR A 394 9.83 -15.99 23.35
C TYR A 394 9.48 -15.48 21.93
N ASN A 395 8.19 -15.54 21.55
CA ASN A 395 7.75 -15.34 20.16
C ASN A 395 6.94 -14.03 19.98
N LEU A 396 7.44 -12.89 20.46
CA LEU A 396 6.69 -11.62 20.47
C LEU A 396 7.05 -10.65 19.34
N CYS A 397 7.95 -11.02 18.44
CA CYS A 397 8.36 -10.17 17.32
C CYS A 397 7.19 -9.61 16.50
N GLY A 398 6.20 -10.44 16.14
CA GLY A 398 5.02 -10.00 15.38
C GLY A 398 4.20 -8.93 16.10
N PRO A 399 3.65 -9.20 17.30
CA PRO A 399 2.87 -8.23 18.05
C PRO A 399 3.61 -6.93 18.35
N LEU A 400 4.92 -7.01 18.65
CA LEU A 400 5.75 -5.83 18.92
C LEU A 400 6.02 -5.02 17.65
N ALA A 401 6.30 -5.67 16.51
CA ALA A 401 6.47 -4.99 15.23
C ALA A 401 5.19 -4.24 14.79
N VAL A 402 4.02 -4.86 14.95
CA VAL A 402 2.71 -4.24 14.70
C VAL A 402 2.40 -3.13 15.69
N GLY A 403 2.75 -3.31 16.96
CA GLY A 403 2.64 -2.25 17.97
C GLY A 403 3.44 -1.01 17.59
N ALA A 404 4.71 -1.21 17.25
CA ALA A 404 5.61 -0.14 16.86
C ALA A 404 5.15 0.60 15.60
N SER A 405 4.54 -0.09 14.62
CA SER A 405 4.03 0.57 13.40
C SER A 405 2.83 1.47 13.68
N LEU A 406 2.07 1.15 14.73
CA LEU A 406 0.94 1.92 15.21
C LEU A 406 1.33 2.92 16.31
N GLY A 407 2.63 3.05 16.62
CA GLY A 407 3.13 3.98 17.64
C GLY A 407 2.72 3.62 19.08
N MET A 408 2.54 2.34 19.36
CA MET A 408 2.15 1.81 20.68
C MET A 408 3.36 1.50 21.55
N SER A 409 3.17 1.63 22.88
CA SER A 409 4.07 1.04 23.87
C SER A 409 4.04 -0.50 23.78
N PRO A 410 5.09 -1.22 24.23
CA PRO A 410 5.08 -2.69 24.29
C PRO A 410 3.84 -3.25 25.02
N LYS A 411 3.44 -2.62 26.13
CA LYS A 411 2.26 -3.03 26.88
C LYS A 411 0.96 -2.83 26.10
N GLU A 412 0.83 -1.69 25.42
CA GLU A 412 -0.33 -1.39 24.58
C GLU A 412 -0.42 -2.37 23.41
N ALA A 413 0.70 -2.67 22.76
CA ALA A 413 0.80 -3.63 21.66
C ALA A 413 0.37 -5.04 22.09
N LEU A 414 0.88 -5.52 23.22
CA LEU A 414 0.54 -6.83 23.77
C LEU A 414 -0.93 -6.89 24.21
N THR A 415 -1.46 -5.82 24.79
CA THR A 415 -2.88 -5.72 25.17
C THR A 415 -3.79 -5.73 23.94
N ALA A 416 -3.40 -5.01 22.89
CA ALA A 416 -4.12 -4.96 21.63
C ALA A 416 -4.17 -6.33 20.95
N PHE A 417 -3.03 -7.03 20.91
CA PHE A 417 -2.95 -8.37 20.35
C PHE A 417 -3.69 -9.40 21.20
N ALA A 418 -3.64 -9.28 22.53
CA ALA A 418 -4.40 -10.13 23.46
C ALA A 418 -5.92 -10.07 23.20
N ALA A 419 -6.45 -8.90 22.84
CA ALA A 419 -7.89 -8.73 22.59
C ALA A 419 -8.44 -9.62 21.46
N THR A 420 -7.61 -9.97 20.47
CA THR A 420 -8.00 -10.82 19.34
C THR A 420 -7.39 -12.21 19.39
N SER A 421 -6.23 -12.36 20.05
CA SER A 421 -5.36 -13.53 19.94
C SER A 421 -4.78 -14.01 21.29
N ALA A 422 -5.48 -13.81 22.41
CA ALA A 422 -5.04 -14.22 23.75
C ALA A 422 -4.53 -15.67 23.86
N GLY A 423 -5.14 -16.60 23.11
CA GLY A 423 -4.74 -18.00 23.10
C GLY A 423 -3.30 -18.23 22.63
N ILE A 424 -2.81 -17.41 21.69
CA ILE A 424 -1.43 -17.48 21.19
C ILE A 424 -0.46 -17.02 22.27
N LEU A 425 -0.74 -15.88 22.91
CA LEU A 425 0.08 -15.34 24.00
C LEU A 425 0.13 -16.29 25.20
N ASN A 426 -1.01 -16.78 25.68
CA ASN A 426 -1.03 -17.74 26.79
C ASN A 426 -0.42 -19.09 26.41
N GLY A 427 -0.54 -19.49 25.14
CA GLY A 427 0.04 -20.71 24.59
C GLY A 427 1.56 -20.62 24.33
N GLY A 428 2.15 -19.43 24.29
CA GLY A 428 3.56 -19.24 23.92
C GLY A 428 3.83 -19.43 22.43
N GLY A 429 2.78 -19.35 21.60
CA GLY A 429 2.81 -19.67 20.18
C GLY A 429 3.50 -18.61 19.33
N THR A 430 3.85 -18.99 18.10
CA THR A 430 4.34 -18.07 17.07
C THR A 430 3.18 -17.35 16.37
N THR A 431 3.50 -16.26 15.67
CA THR A 431 2.51 -15.47 14.92
C THR A 431 2.66 -15.65 13.41
N THR A 432 1.54 -15.83 12.74
CA THR A 432 1.41 -15.71 11.28
C THR A 432 0.80 -14.34 10.93
N ALA A 433 0.68 -14.01 9.64
CA ALA A 433 0.06 -12.75 9.22
C ALA A 433 -1.38 -12.60 9.75
N THR A 434 -2.20 -13.65 9.71
CA THR A 434 -3.63 -13.55 10.05
C THR A 434 -3.91 -13.02 11.47
N PRO A 435 -3.31 -13.56 12.56
CA PRO A 435 -3.45 -12.95 13.89
C PRO A 435 -2.98 -11.48 13.95
N LEU A 436 -1.93 -11.12 13.22
CA LEU A 436 -1.38 -9.76 13.20
C LEU A 436 -2.31 -8.78 12.47
N GLU A 437 -2.94 -9.22 11.38
CA GLU A 437 -3.93 -8.44 10.61
C GLU A 437 -5.08 -7.97 11.50
N THR A 438 -5.56 -8.83 12.41
CA THR A 438 -6.69 -8.49 13.29
C THR A 438 -6.44 -7.27 14.18
N VAL A 439 -5.17 -6.98 14.54
CA VAL A 439 -4.82 -5.81 15.35
C VAL A 439 -5.02 -4.51 14.58
N TYR A 440 -4.71 -4.53 13.28
CA TYR A 440 -4.96 -3.43 12.35
C TYR A 440 -6.45 -3.30 12.05
N GLU A 441 -7.13 -4.40 11.72
CA GLU A 441 -8.56 -4.41 11.38
C GLU A 441 -9.43 -3.90 12.55
N ALA A 442 -9.08 -4.24 13.80
CA ALA A 442 -9.74 -3.73 14.99
C ALA A 442 -9.66 -2.19 15.12
N ARG A 443 -8.78 -1.54 14.35
CA ARG A 443 -8.59 -0.09 14.30
C ARG A 443 -9.06 0.53 12.98
N GLY A 444 -9.81 -0.23 12.17
CA GLY A 444 -10.37 0.24 10.90
C GLY A 444 -9.35 0.30 9.75
N TRP A 445 -8.16 -0.27 9.92
CA TRP A 445 -7.21 -0.43 8.83
C TRP A 445 -7.63 -1.60 7.95
N THR A 446 -7.23 -1.56 6.68
CA THR A 446 -7.36 -2.70 5.76
C THR A 446 -6.01 -3.37 5.58
N THR A 447 -5.99 -4.69 5.47
CA THR A 447 -4.76 -5.47 5.43
C THR A 447 -4.68 -6.28 4.15
N GLY A 448 -3.45 -6.53 3.71
CA GLY A 448 -3.14 -7.44 2.62
C GLY A 448 -1.82 -8.14 2.90
N TYR A 449 -1.76 -9.43 2.61
CA TYR A 449 -0.56 -10.23 2.79
C TYR A 449 -0.10 -10.80 1.46
N THR A 450 1.19 -10.63 1.14
CA THR A 450 1.82 -11.26 -0.02
C THR A 450 2.68 -12.41 0.45
N SER A 451 2.27 -13.65 0.12
CA SER A 451 2.95 -14.89 0.54
C SER A 451 3.59 -15.61 -0.64
N GLY A 452 4.81 -16.15 -0.45
CA GLY A 452 5.35 -17.28 -1.23
C GLY A 452 5.64 -17.02 -2.71
N ALA A 453 6.83 -17.42 -3.18
CA ALA A 453 7.28 -17.43 -4.58
C ALA A 453 7.22 -16.11 -5.40
N ALA A 454 6.54 -15.06 -4.91
CA ALA A 454 6.64 -13.71 -5.42
C ALA A 454 7.93 -13.09 -4.90
N SER A 455 8.74 -12.56 -5.81
CA SER A 455 9.86 -11.68 -5.47
C SER A 455 9.38 -10.57 -4.52
N MET A 456 10.23 -10.20 -3.55
CA MET A 456 9.99 -9.03 -2.71
C MET A 456 9.59 -7.84 -3.60
N PRO A 457 8.61 -7.01 -3.20
CA PRO A 457 8.29 -5.81 -3.97
C PRO A 457 9.56 -4.99 -4.22
N ALA A 458 9.63 -4.34 -5.37
CA ALA A 458 10.77 -3.50 -5.69
C ALA A 458 10.91 -2.39 -4.62
N PRO A 459 12.12 -1.87 -4.36
CA PRO A 459 12.31 -0.83 -3.36
C PRO A 459 11.45 0.40 -3.62
N GLU A 460 11.24 0.73 -4.89
CA GLU A 460 10.35 1.81 -5.34
C GLU A 460 8.90 1.60 -4.88
N ASP A 461 8.42 0.36 -4.90
CA ASP A 461 7.06 0.02 -4.49
C ASP A 461 6.91 0.13 -2.97
N MET A 462 7.90 -0.37 -2.21
CA MET A 462 7.88 -0.27 -0.75
C MET A 462 8.00 1.18 -0.27
N ALA A 463 8.85 1.98 -0.92
CA ALA A 463 8.96 3.41 -0.65
C ALA A 463 7.61 4.13 -0.85
N ARG A 464 6.94 3.90 -1.99
CA ARG A 464 5.59 4.44 -2.25
C ARG A 464 4.56 4.00 -1.22
N MET A 465 4.59 2.73 -0.82
CA MET A 465 3.65 2.24 0.21
C MET A 465 3.82 2.99 1.53
N LEU A 466 5.07 3.27 1.93
CA LEU A 466 5.37 4.05 3.14
C LEU A 466 4.97 5.52 3.00
N GLU A 467 5.20 6.13 1.84
CA GLU A 467 4.74 7.49 1.52
C GLU A 467 3.21 7.62 1.56
N ASP A 468 2.49 6.59 1.13
CA ASP A 468 1.02 6.48 1.24
C ASP A 468 0.54 6.26 2.70
N GLY A 469 1.46 6.19 3.67
CA GLY A 469 1.17 5.98 5.08
C GLY A 469 0.84 4.54 5.46
N LYS A 470 1.12 3.56 4.59
CA LYS A 470 0.92 2.14 4.89
C LYS A 470 1.97 1.66 5.88
N ALA A 471 1.58 0.72 6.73
CA ALA A 471 2.50 0.01 7.61
C ALA A 471 2.96 -1.30 6.95
N LEU A 472 4.26 -1.57 7.01
CA LEU A 472 4.89 -2.71 6.38
C LEU A 472 5.54 -3.60 7.45
N ILE A 473 5.07 -4.84 7.56
CA ILE A 473 5.59 -5.84 8.50
C ILE A 473 6.20 -6.99 7.71
N ALA A 474 7.51 -7.11 7.82
CA ALA A 474 8.38 -7.94 7.02
C ALA A 474 8.77 -9.20 7.79
N LEU A 475 8.62 -10.38 7.17
CA LEU A 475 9.13 -11.63 7.73
C LEU A 475 10.52 -11.92 7.14
N VAL A 476 11.55 -11.69 7.95
CA VAL A 476 12.97 -11.80 7.59
C VAL A 476 13.66 -12.87 8.41
N ASN A 477 14.92 -13.17 8.10
CA ASN A 477 15.77 -14.04 8.90
C ASN A 477 16.77 -13.24 9.74
N ILE A 478 16.97 -13.65 10.99
CA ILE A 478 17.96 -13.07 11.91
C ILE A 478 18.95 -14.11 12.44
N ASP A 479 20.12 -13.65 12.90
CA ASP A 479 21.08 -14.47 13.66
C ASP A 479 20.86 -14.34 15.17
N THR A 480 20.36 -15.41 15.78
CA THR A 480 20.15 -15.51 17.23
C THR A 480 21.29 -16.22 17.96
N LYS A 481 22.23 -16.84 17.24
CA LYS A 481 23.36 -17.60 17.80
C LYS A 481 24.60 -16.72 17.99
N GLY A 482 24.76 -15.70 17.16
CA GLY A 482 25.78 -14.66 17.28
C GLY A 482 25.52 -13.62 18.39
N ALA A 483 24.31 -13.62 18.97
CA ALA A 483 23.84 -12.71 20.02
C ALA A 483 23.66 -11.24 19.64
N ASP A 484 23.80 -10.86 18.36
CA ASP A 484 23.43 -9.52 17.92
C ASP A 484 21.96 -9.43 17.51
N GLY A 485 21.35 -10.47 16.95
CA GLY A 485 19.93 -10.47 16.54
C GLY A 485 19.66 -9.71 15.25
N MET A 486 20.70 -9.37 14.48
CA MET A 486 20.59 -8.63 13.22
C MET A 486 20.08 -9.49 12.07
N LEU A 487 19.54 -8.85 11.02
CA LEU A 487 19.12 -9.52 9.80
C LEU A 487 20.33 -10.15 9.13
N SER A 488 20.17 -11.37 8.64
CA SER A 488 21.28 -12.10 8.05
C SER A 488 20.81 -13.07 6.97
N LEU A 489 21.63 -13.20 5.94
CA LEU A 489 21.53 -14.30 4.99
C LEU A 489 22.06 -15.57 5.65
N PHE A 490 21.36 -16.68 5.43
CA PHE A 490 21.86 -18.00 5.76
C PHE A 490 21.99 -18.81 4.48
N ASP A 491 23.02 -19.64 4.36
CA ASP A 491 23.06 -20.66 3.31
C ASP A 491 22.27 -21.92 3.71
N ASP A 492 22.04 -22.08 5.02
CA ASP A 492 21.35 -23.20 5.64
C ASP A 492 20.16 -22.68 6.45
N SER A 493 18.97 -22.78 5.85
CA SER A 493 17.69 -22.33 6.44
C SER A 493 17.39 -22.92 7.81
N THR A 494 17.95 -24.09 8.14
CA THR A 494 17.75 -24.72 9.46
C THR A 494 18.48 -23.98 10.58
N LYS A 495 19.36 -23.03 10.24
CA LYS A 495 20.06 -22.18 11.20
C LYS A 495 19.43 -20.80 11.32
N ALA A 496 18.54 -20.44 10.40
CA ALA A 496 17.86 -19.15 10.39
C ALA A 496 16.66 -19.16 11.36
N VAL A 497 16.44 -18.04 12.05
CA VAL A 497 15.22 -17.79 12.82
C VAL A 497 14.36 -16.81 12.04
N ALA A 498 13.14 -17.22 11.71
CA ALA A 498 12.16 -16.35 11.07
C ALA A 498 11.66 -15.31 12.08
N HIS A 499 11.65 -14.05 11.67
CA HIS A 499 11.43 -12.93 12.58
C HIS A 499 10.68 -11.78 11.90
N TRP A 500 9.68 -11.25 12.60
CA TRP A 500 8.91 -10.10 12.12
C TRP A 500 9.62 -8.80 12.48
N VAL A 501 9.84 -7.96 11.48
CA VAL A 501 10.34 -6.59 11.65
C VAL A 501 9.38 -5.59 11.03
N ASN A 502 9.43 -4.35 11.50
CA ASN A 502 8.64 -3.26 10.94
C ASN A 502 9.54 -2.44 10.01
N VAL A 503 9.20 -2.36 8.73
CA VAL A 503 9.94 -1.54 7.77
C VAL A 503 9.51 -0.09 7.92
N ARG A 504 10.47 0.77 8.24
CA ARG A 504 10.25 2.17 8.61
C ARG A 504 10.51 3.12 7.46
N ALA A 505 11.54 2.86 6.68
CA ALA A 505 11.86 3.63 5.49
C ALA A 505 12.56 2.76 4.46
N VAL A 506 12.29 3.05 3.19
CA VAL A 506 13.03 2.54 2.03
C VAL A 506 13.44 3.76 1.21
N GLU A 507 14.73 4.08 1.22
CA GLU A 507 15.24 5.36 0.72
C GLU A 507 16.29 5.14 -0.37
N ASP A 508 16.12 5.84 -1.49
CA ASP A 508 17.04 5.88 -2.61
C ASP A 508 18.27 6.75 -2.26
N ASN A 509 19.42 6.48 -2.89
CA ASN A 509 20.64 7.29 -2.74
C ASN A 509 20.95 8.21 -3.94
N GLY A 510 20.03 8.27 -4.92
CA GLY A 510 20.11 9.02 -6.17
C GLY A 510 21.05 8.42 -7.21
N LYS A 511 21.60 7.22 -6.96
CA LYS A 511 22.52 6.49 -7.86
C LYS A 511 22.04 5.07 -8.19
N GLY A 512 20.79 4.74 -7.85
CA GLY A 512 20.20 3.42 -8.06
C GLY A 512 20.50 2.41 -6.95
N GLY A 513 21.11 2.85 -5.84
CA GLY A 513 21.20 2.06 -4.61
C GLY A 513 20.14 2.50 -3.60
N TRP A 514 19.78 1.59 -2.71
CA TRP A 514 18.68 1.76 -1.77
C TRP A 514 19.08 1.31 -0.38
N THR A 515 18.54 1.98 0.63
CA THR A 515 18.70 1.65 2.04
C THR A 515 17.36 1.34 2.67
N VAL A 516 17.33 0.39 3.60
CA VAL A 516 16.13 0.00 4.34
C VAL A 516 16.38 0.22 5.83
N ARG A 517 15.56 1.06 6.47
CA ARG A 517 15.53 1.20 7.93
C ARG A 517 14.40 0.33 8.49
N VAL A 518 14.71 -0.51 9.47
CA VAL A 518 13.75 -1.38 10.13
C VAL A 518 13.78 -1.17 11.64
N TYR A 519 12.63 -1.37 12.28
CA TYR A 519 12.57 -1.63 13.71
C TYR A 519 12.60 -3.14 13.94
N ASN A 520 13.61 -3.59 14.68
CA ASN A 520 13.83 -4.98 15.05
C ASN A 520 13.41 -5.20 16.52
N PRO A 521 12.28 -5.87 16.78
CA PRO A 521 11.81 -6.13 18.14
C PRO A 521 12.65 -7.17 18.90
N PHE A 522 13.64 -7.82 18.26
CA PHE A 522 14.49 -8.80 18.93
C PHE A 522 15.28 -8.14 20.07
N GLU A 523 16.06 -7.10 19.76
CA GLU A 523 16.75 -6.26 20.74
C GLU A 523 16.05 -4.89 20.95
N ASN A 524 14.86 -4.70 20.39
CA ASN A 524 14.06 -3.48 20.49
C ASN A 524 14.78 -2.21 19.97
N ARG A 525 15.34 -2.29 18.76
CA ARG A 525 16.16 -1.19 18.19
C ARG A 525 15.86 -0.91 16.73
N GLU A 526 16.35 0.23 16.25
CA GLU A 526 16.39 0.49 14.82
C GLU A 526 17.69 0.01 14.18
N GLU A 527 17.58 -0.52 12.97
CA GLU A 527 18.67 -1.05 12.18
C GLU A 527 18.54 -0.56 10.74
N ILE A 528 19.67 -0.36 10.07
CA ILE A 528 19.74 0.12 8.70
C ILE A 528 20.53 -0.89 7.87
N TYR A 529 19.99 -1.24 6.71
CA TYR A 529 20.57 -2.22 5.80
C TYR A 529 20.68 -1.63 4.39
N SER A 530 21.63 -2.14 3.60
CA SER A 530 21.52 -2.02 2.16
C SER A 530 20.29 -2.81 1.68
N TRP A 531 19.70 -2.42 0.55
CA TRP A 531 18.60 -3.20 -0.03
C TRP A 531 19.00 -4.65 -0.34
N GLU A 532 20.24 -4.86 -0.78
CA GLU A 532 20.77 -6.20 -1.06
C GLU A 532 20.81 -7.07 0.20
N ASP A 533 21.30 -6.54 1.33
CA ASP A 533 21.33 -7.27 2.60
C ASP A 533 19.93 -7.55 3.13
N PHE A 534 19.03 -6.57 3.03
CA PHE A 534 17.63 -6.73 3.42
C PHE A 534 16.94 -7.82 2.57
N GLU A 535 17.09 -7.74 1.24
CA GLU A 535 16.57 -8.74 0.31
C GLU A 535 17.19 -10.12 0.52
N ALA A 536 18.46 -10.21 0.88
CA ALA A 536 19.12 -11.48 1.18
C ALA A 536 18.59 -12.12 2.47
N SER A 537 18.32 -11.31 3.51
CA SER A 537 17.66 -11.77 4.74
C SER A 537 16.21 -12.22 4.49
N TRP A 538 15.56 -11.58 3.52
CA TRP A 538 14.22 -11.90 3.06
C TRP A 538 14.19 -13.17 2.22
N GLY A 539 15.10 -13.31 1.25
CA GLY A 539 15.00 -14.25 0.15
C GLY A 539 16.06 -15.34 0.21
N LYS A 540 15.71 -16.48 0.81
CA LYS A 540 16.14 -17.85 0.42
C LYS A 540 15.88 -18.93 1.47
N ASN A 541 15.46 -18.58 2.68
CA ASN A 541 15.31 -19.55 3.74
C ASN A 541 14.01 -19.35 4.49
N GLY A 542 13.12 -20.32 4.35
CA GLY A 542 12.10 -20.53 5.35
C GLY A 542 12.77 -20.86 6.68
N GLY A 543 12.91 -19.86 7.55
CA GLY A 543 13.54 -20.05 8.84
C GLY A 543 12.77 -21.03 9.71
N LEU A 544 13.41 -21.48 10.78
CA LEU A 544 12.74 -22.28 11.80
C LEU A 544 11.78 -21.39 12.61
N VAL A 545 10.54 -21.85 12.77
CA VAL A 545 9.57 -21.32 13.73
C VAL A 545 9.36 -22.32 14.86
N PRO A 546 9.39 -21.89 16.14
CA PRO A 546 8.98 -22.73 17.25
C PRO A 546 7.54 -23.21 17.04
N SER A 547 7.30 -24.53 17.15
CA SER A 547 5.96 -25.11 16.93
C SER A 547 5.28 -25.54 18.22
N THR A 548 5.94 -26.37 19.04
CA THR A 548 5.37 -26.92 20.29
C THR A 548 6.50 -27.37 21.22
N GLU A 549 6.31 -27.20 22.52
CA GLU A 549 7.16 -27.76 23.57
C GLU A 549 6.80 -29.23 23.80
N VAL A 550 7.77 -30.13 23.67
CA VAL A 550 7.61 -31.57 23.97
C VAL A 550 8.68 -31.92 25.00
N GLU A 551 8.26 -32.37 26.20
CA GLU A 551 9.15 -32.80 27.28
C GLU A 551 10.22 -31.75 27.72
N GLY A 552 9.90 -30.46 27.62
CA GLY A 552 10.81 -29.38 28.00
C GLY A 552 11.80 -28.95 26.91
N GLU A 553 11.71 -29.51 25.70
CA GLU A 553 12.45 -29.05 24.52
C GLU A 553 11.50 -28.49 23.45
N PHE A 554 11.91 -27.39 22.82
CA PHE A 554 11.15 -26.76 21.73
C PHE A 554 11.37 -27.50 20.41
N VAL A 555 10.29 -27.97 19.79
CA VAL A 555 10.32 -28.51 18.43
C VAL A 555 10.17 -27.37 17.43
N PHE A 556 11.23 -27.08 16.70
CA PHE A 556 11.24 -26.11 15.60
C PHE A 556 10.71 -26.75 14.31
N ARG A 557 9.84 -26.02 13.58
CA ARG A 557 9.35 -26.40 12.25
C ARG A 557 9.85 -25.42 11.21
N PHE A 558 10.04 -25.89 9.99
CA PHE A 558 10.40 -25.05 8.86
C PHE A 558 9.20 -24.19 8.45
N ASN A 559 9.33 -22.87 8.50
CA ASN A 559 8.33 -21.97 7.94
C ASN A 559 8.74 -21.59 6.52
N ALA A 560 8.16 -22.23 5.51
CA ALA A 560 8.46 -21.91 4.10
C ALA A 560 7.93 -20.54 3.61
N GLY A 561 7.33 -19.74 4.49
CA GLY A 561 6.74 -18.45 4.15
C GLY A 561 7.72 -17.29 4.32
N HIS A 562 8.10 -16.66 3.21
CA HIS A 562 8.45 -15.25 3.16
C HIS A 562 7.16 -14.43 3.02
N GLY A 563 7.11 -13.25 3.63
CA GLY A 563 5.85 -12.55 3.80
C GLY A 563 5.96 -11.07 4.09
N LEU A 564 5.26 -10.26 3.29
CA LEU A 564 5.02 -8.84 3.59
C LEU A 564 3.55 -8.68 3.98
N LEU A 565 3.32 -8.31 5.22
CA LEU A 565 2.02 -7.79 5.67
C LEU A 565 2.00 -6.29 5.41
N VAL A 566 1.06 -5.86 4.57
CA VAL A 566 0.81 -4.46 4.23
C VAL A 566 -0.51 -4.05 4.87
N ALA A 567 -0.47 -3.06 5.77
CA ALA A 567 -1.66 -2.49 6.37
C ALA A 567 -1.87 -1.05 5.87
N THR A 568 -3.05 -0.75 5.35
CA THR A 568 -3.43 0.56 4.82
C THR A 568 -4.32 1.28 5.83
N PRO A 569 -3.98 2.52 6.22
CA PRO A 569 -4.79 3.28 7.17
C PRO A 569 -6.16 3.63 6.59
N PRO A 570 -7.17 3.84 7.44
CA PRO A 570 -8.46 4.37 6.99
C PRO A 570 -8.29 5.79 6.39
N PRO A 571 -9.18 6.21 5.47
CA PRO A 571 -9.14 7.56 4.91
C PRO A 571 -9.22 8.63 6.02
N PRO A 572 -8.59 9.81 5.84
CA PRO A 572 -8.53 10.88 6.85
C PRO A 572 -9.89 11.35 7.43
N ASP A 573 -11.01 11.01 6.79
CA ASP A 573 -12.37 11.38 7.19
C ASP A 573 -13.19 10.24 7.85
N ALA A 574 -12.56 9.10 8.18
CA ALA A 574 -13.22 8.02 8.91
C ALA A 574 -13.11 8.16 10.45
N ALA A 575 -12.66 9.31 10.95
CA ALA A 575 -12.78 9.67 12.36
C ALA A 575 -14.25 10.04 12.67
N THR A 576 -15.03 9.03 13.04
CA THR A 576 -16.17 9.08 13.97
C THR A 576 -16.94 10.41 14.03
N SER A 577 -18.13 10.44 13.41
CA SER A 577 -19.23 11.19 14.04
C SER A 577 -19.44 10.61 15.45
N PRO A 578 -19.59 11.47 16.48
CA PRO A 578 -19.69 11.05 17.88
C PRO A 578 -20.89 10.14 18.17
#